data_AF-A0A7V3ZW22-F1
#
_entry.id   AF-A0A7V3ZW22-F1
#
_cell.length_a   1.000
_cell.length_b   1.000
_cell.length_c   1.000
_cell.angle_alpha   90.00
_cell.angle_beta   90.00
_cell.angle_gamma   90.00
#
_symmetry.space_group_name_H-M   'P 1'
#
loop_
_entity.id
_entity.type
_entity.pdbx_description
1 polymer ?
#
loop_
_entity_poly.entity_id
_entity_poly.type
_entity_poly.pdbx_seq_one_letter_code
_entity_poly.pdbx_strand_id
1 'polypeptide(L)'
;MNLKVFFLVFSTVFLMELGDKTQLAILNFAASLKPSWLVFLGGILALIISSFLAVLIGNNLFRLIPFKLLRFLSGGIFILLGILIIYKEIRL
;
A
#
# COMPACT_ATOMS: atom_id res chain seq x y z
N MET A 1 22.62 -6.77 -9.64
CA MET A 1 21.17 -6.55 -9.83
C MET A 1 20.97 -6.04 -11.25
N ASN A 2 20.10 -6.67 -12.05
CA ASN A 2 19.95 -6.30 -13.46
C ASN A 2 19.23 -4.93 -13.54
N LEU A 3 19.88 -3.90 -14.08
CA LEU A 3 19.35 -2.52 -14.09
C LEU A 3 17.95 -2.46 -14.75
N LYS A 4 17.71 -3.35 -15.73
CA LYS A 4 16.41 -3.54 -16.37
C LYS A 4 15.30 -3.92 -15.38
N VAL A 5 15.57 -4.81 -14.43
CA VAL A 5 14.57 -5.26 -13.44
C VAL A 5 14.27 -4.15 -12.45
N PHE A 6 15.27 -3.36 -12.06
CA PHE A 6 15.07 -2.20 -11.19
C PHE A 6 14.11 -1.19 -11.82
N PHE A 7 14.39 -0.74 -13.04
CA PHE A 7 13.52 0.22 -13.74
C PHE A 7 12.15 -0.35 -14.06
N LEU A 8 12.03 -1.65 -14.37
CA LEU A 8 10.74 -2.29 -14.57
C LEU A 8 9.88 -2.21 -13.30
N VAL A 9 10.39 -2.70 -12.17
CA VAL A 9 9.65 -2.74 -10.91
C VAL A 9 9.35 -1.32 -10.42
N PHE A 10 10.33 -0.42 -10.48
CA PHE A 10 10.14 0.98 -10.10
C PHE A 10 9.03 1.63 -10.91
N SER A 11 9.08 1.55 -12.25
CA SER A 11 8.09 2.19 -13.11
C SER A 11 6.70 1.58 -12.93
N THR A 12 6.59 0.24 -12.79
CA THR A 12 5.29 -0.41 -12.56
C THR A 12 4.68 0.01 -11.22
N VAL A 13 5.45 -0.02 -10.14
CA VAL A 13 4.96 0.38 -8.81
C VAL A 13 4.65 1.88 -8.77
N PHE A 14 5.51 2.72 -9.35
CA PHE A 14 5.29 4.16 -9.43
C PHE A 14 3.99 4.50 -10.17
N LEU A 15 3.72 3.86 -11.31
CA LEU A 15 2.47 4.05 -12.05
C LEU A 15 1.26 3.52 -11.29
N MET A 16 1.39 2.41 -10.55
CA MET A 16 0.30 1.84 -9.74
C MET A 16 -0.09 2.75 -8.57
N GLU A 17 0.90 3.41 -7.96
CA GLU A 17 0.71 4.27 -6.77
C GLU A 17 0.30 5.71 -7.13
N LEU A 18 0.49 6.14 -8.39
CA LEU A 18 0.15 7.48 -8.86
C LEU A 18 -1.36 7.76 -8.76
N GLY A 19 -1.72 8.74 -7.93
CA GLY A 19 -3.11 9.17 -7.74
C GLY A 19 -3.91 8.33 -6.74
N ASP A 20 -3.24 7.50 -5.93
CA ASP A 20 -3.93 6.74 -4.88
C ASP A 20 -4.51 7.66 -3.78
N LYS A 21 -5.51 7.13 -3.06
CA LYS A 21 -6.18 7.75 -1.92
C LYS A 21 -5.20 8.21 -0.85
N THR A 22 -4.10 7.49 -0.65
CA THR A 22 -3.04 7.89 0.28
C THR A 22 -2.38 9.22 -0.13
N GLN A 23 -2.15 9.43 -1.42
CA GLN A 23 -1.57 10.68 -1.96
C GLN A 23 -2.56 11.84 -1.83
N LEU A 24 -3.84 11.62 -2.07
CA LEU A 24 -4.89 12.63 -1.84
C LEU A 24 -5.00 13.00 -0.35
N ALA A 25 -4.85 12.03 0.56
CA ALA A 25 -4.82 12.31 1.99
C ALA A 25 -3.59 13.14 2.39
N ILE A 26 -2.41 12.81 1.87
CA ILE A 26 -1.18 13.59 2.08
C ILE A 26 -1.33 15.02 1.55
N LEU A 27 -1.93 15.20 0.36
CA LEU A 27 -2.25 16.52 -0.20
C LEU A 27 -3.19 17.32 0.72
N ASN A 28 -4.23 16.68 1.24
CA ASN A 28 -5.17 17.32 2.18
C ASN A 28 -4.47 17.74 3.49
N PHE A 29 -3.59 16.88 4.02
CA PHE A 29 -2.77 17.21 5.18
C PHE A 29 -1.79 18.35 4.88
N ALA A 30 -1.16 18.36 3.70
CA ALA A 30 -0.22 19.40 3.30
C ALA A 30 -0.90 20.77 3.11
N ALA A 31 -2.19 20.77 2.72
CA ALA A 31 -3.01 21.96 2.63
C ALA A 31 -3.46 22.49 4.01
N SER A 32 -3.67 21.59 4.98
CA SER A 32 -4.22 21.96 6.30
C SER A 32 -3.14 22.21 7.36
N LEU A 33 -1.97 21.57 7.25
CA LEU A 33 -0.88 21.64 8.22
C LEU A 33 0.30 22.42 7.65
N LYS A 34 0.84 23.35 8.45
CA LYS A 34 2.09 24.05 8.14
C LYS A 34 3.19 23.61 9.11
N PRO A 35 4.43 23.43 8.63
CA PRO A 35 4.88 23.65 7.26
C PRO A 35 4.68 22.41 6.35
N SER A 36 4.20 22.62 5.12
CA SER A 36 3.78 21.55 4.19
C SER A 36 4.91 20.60 3.76
N TRP A 37 6.18 21.03 3.83
CA TRP A 37 7.33 20.18 3.50
C TRP A 37 7.55 19.04 4.51
N LEU A 38 7.15 19.22 5.78
CA LEU A 38 7.21 18.15 6.79
C LEU A 38 6.17 17.07 6.50
N VAL A 39 4.98 17.45 6.02
CA VAL A 39 3.94 16.50 5.61
C VAL A 39 4.41 15.69 4.40
N PHE A 40 5.07 16.33 3.44
CA PHE A 40 5.66 15.67 2.28
C PHE A 40 6.73 14.64 2.69
N LEU A 41 7.68 15.02 3.56
CA LEU A 41 8.68 14.09 4.08
C LEU A 41 8.06 12.95 4.88
N GLY A 42 7.05 13.24 5.70
CA GLY A 42 6.30 12.23 6.44
C GLY A 42 5.64 11.22 5.51
N GLY A 43 5.02 11.70 4.42
CA GLY A 43 4.44 10.84 3.38
C GLY A 43 5.46 9.95 2.68
N ILE A 44 6.61 10.50 2.29
CA ILE A 44 7.71 9.72 1.70
C ILE A 44 8.21 8.65 2.67
N LEU A 45 8.48 9.03 3.91
CA LEU A 45 8.96 8.09 4.94
C LEU A 45 7.93 6.99 5.20
N ALA A 46 6.65 7.34 5.30
CA ALA A 46 5.58 6.35 5.46
C ALA A 46 5.55 5.35 4.30
N LEU A 47 5.68 5.82 3.06
CA LEU A 47 5.71 4.96 1.87
C LEU A 47 6.93 4.05 1.86
N ILE A 48 8.13 4.60 2.10
CA ILE A 48 9.37 3.81 2.16
C ILE A 48 9.28 2.73 3.24
N ILE A 49 8.86 3.10 4.46
CA ILE A 49 8.76 2.18 5.59
C ILE A 49 7.72 1.09 5.30
N SER A 50 6.54 1.48 4.80
CA SER A 50 5.46 0.53 4.45
C SER A 50 5.92 -0.48 3.39
N SER A 51 6.52 0.00 2.29
CA SER A 51 7.03 -0.87 1.23
C SER A 51 8.16 -1.76 1.72
N PHE A 52 9.07 -1.24 2.54
CA PHE A 52 10.16 -2.02 3.13
C PHE A 52 9.63 -3.16 4.01
N LEU A 53 8.68 -2.86 4.91
CA LEU A 53 8.03 -3.87 5.75
C LEU A 53 7.29 -4.90 4.91
N ALA A 54 6.56 -4.47 3.88
CA ALA A 54 5.82 -5.37 2.99
C ALA A 54 6.75 -6.38 2.30
N VAL A 55 7.90 -5.94 1.80
CA VAL A 55 8.90 -6.81 1.16
C VAL A 55 9.58 -7.72 2.18
N LEU A 56 9.98 -7.19 3.34
CA LEU A 56 10.67 -7.95 4.38
C LEU A 56 9.79 -9.07 4.93
N ILE A 57 8.55 -8.73 5.30
CA ILE A 57 7.57 -9.70 5.80
C ILE A 57 7.17 -10.65 4.69
N GLY A 58 6.83 -10.14 3.50
CA GLY A 58 6.37 -10.94 2.37
C GLY A 58 7.36 -12.03 1.99
N ASN A 59 8.64 -11.68 1.85
CA ASN A 59 9.70 -12.64 1.51
C ASN A 59 9.84 -13.77 2.56
N ASN A 60 9.69 -13.44 3.85
CA ASN A 60 9.72 -14.44 4.91
C ASN A 60 8.44 -15.29 4.95
N LEU A 61 7.28 -14.68 4.69
CA LEU A 61 5.98 -15.36 4.67
C LEU A 61 5.93 -16.43 3.57
N PHE A 62 6.48 -16.15 2.38
CA PHE A 62 6.53 -17.11 1.28
C PHE A 62 7.39 -18.35 1.58
N ARG A 63 8.30 -18.28 2.56
CA ARG A 63 9.08 -19.44 3.00
C ARG A 63 8.34 -20.35 3.98
N LEU A 64 7.38 -19.78 4.73
CA LEU A 64 6.67 -20.47 5.80
C LEU A 64 5.29 -20.98 5.35
N ILE A 65 4.64 -20.31 4.40
CA ILE A 65 3.24 -20.56 4.02
C ILE A 65 3.13 -20.87 2.52
N PRO A 66 2.42 -21.95 2.13
CA PRO A 66 2.21 -22.28 0.72
C PRO A 66 1.41 -21.18 0.00
N PHE A 67 1.88 -20.80 -1.19
CA PHE A 67 1.30 -19.71 -2.00
C PHE A 67 -0.21 -19.83 -2.24
N LYS A 68 -0.73 -21.06 -2.42
CA LYS A 68 -2.16 -21.32 -2.60
C LYS A 68 -2.98 -20.85 -1.40
N LEU A 69 -2.49 -21.09 -0.18
CA LEU A 69 -3.18 -20.71 1.04
C LEU A 69 -3.16 -19.19 1.20
N LEU A 70 -2.02 -18.55 0.93
CA LEU A 70 -1.88 -17.09 0.97
C LEU A 70 -2.90 -16.41 0.04
N ARG A 71 -3.02 -16.92 -1.20
CA ARG A 71 -3.96 -16.38 -2.19
C ARG A 71 -5.41 -16.50 -1.75
N PHE A 72 -5.80 -17.63 -1.18
CA PHE A 72 -7.18 -17.85 -0.73
C PHE A 72 -7.50 -17.00 0.50
N LEU A 73 -6.56 -16.88 1.45
CA LEU A 73 -6.70 -16.02 2.62
C LEU A 73 -6.82 -14.55 2.24
N SER A 74 -5.92 -14.04 1.37
CA SER A 74 -6.00 -12.66 0.90
C SER A 74 -7.33 -12.38 0.21
N GLY A 75 -7.77 -13.25 -0.71
CA GLY A 75 -9.06 -13.09 -1.37
C GLY A 75 -10.22 -13.10 -0.39
N GLY A 76 -10.22 -14.02 0.59
CA GLY A 76 -11.24 -14.08 1.64
C GLY A 76 -11.30 -12.81 2.49
N ILE A 77 -10.14 -12.27 2.88
CA ILE A 77 -10.06 -10.99 3.63
C ILE A 77 -10.63 -9.84 2.80
N PHE A 78 -10.30 -9.75 1.52
CA PHE A 78 -10.83 -8.70 0.63
C PHE A 78 -12.35 -8.78 0.48
N ILE A 79 -12.90 -9.99 0.29
CA ILE A 79 -14.36 -10.20 0.21
C ILE A 79 -15.03 -9.80 1.53
N LEU A 80 -14.46 -10.23 2.66
CA LEU A 80 -15.00 -9.93 3.99
C LEU A 80 -15.00 -8.42 4.26
N LEU A 81 -13.91 -7.72 3.96
CA LEU A 81 -13.83 -6.27 4.06
C LEU A 81 -14.86 -5.58 3.14
N GLY A 82 -15.03 -6.08 1.90
CA GLY A 82 -16.05 -5.58 0.98
C GLY A 82 -17.47 -5.69 1.55
N ILE A 83 -17.82 -6.86 2.10
CA ILE A 83 -19.12 -7.08 2.76
C ILE A 83 -19.29 -6.16 3.96
N LEU A 84 -18.27 -6.01 4.80
CA LEU A 84 -18.32 -5.12 5.98
C LEU A 84 -18.54 -3.66 5.59
N ILE A 85 -17.88 -3.18 4.53
CA ILE A 85 -18.05 -1.81 4.03
C ILE A 85 -19.49 -1.60 3.52
N ILE A 86 -20.01 -2.53 2.71
CA ILE A 86 -21.39 -2.47 2.21
C ILE A 86 -22.39 -2.48 3.37
N TYR A 87 -22.21 -3.39 4.33
CA TYR A 87 -23.08 -3.47 5.50
C TYR A 87 -23.07 -2.19 6.34
N LYS A 88 -21.89 -1.58 6.51
CA LYS A 88 -21.75 -0.31 7.22
C LYS A 88 -22.49 0.82 6.51
N GLU A 89 -22.39 0.91 5.19
CA GLU A 89 -23.03 1.96 4.40
C GLU A 89 -24.56 1.82 4.36
N ILE A 90 -25.09 0.59 4.38
CA ILE A 90 -26.54 0.34 4.41
C ILE A 90 -27.16 0.66 5.79
N ARG A 91 -26.36 0.63 6.87
CA ARG A 91 -26.82 0.80 8.25
C ARG A 91 -26.66 2.23 8.78
N LEU A 92 -25.97 3.10 8.03
CA LEU A 92 -25.85 4.55 8.29
C LEU A 92 -26.91 5.32 7.49
#